data_AF-A0A6A3CAF6-F1
#
_entry.id   AF-A0A6A3CAF6-F1
#
_cell.length_a   1.000
_cell.length_b   1.000
_cell.length_c   1.000
_cell.angle_alpha   90.00
_cell.angle_beta   90.00
_cell.angle_gamma   90.00
#
_symmetry.space_group_name_H-M   'P 1'
#
loop_
_entity.id
_entity.type
_entity.pdbx_description
1 polymer ?
#
loop_
_entity_poly.entity_id
_entity_poly.type
_entity_poly.pdbx_seq_one_letter_code
_entity_poly.pdbx_strand_id
1 'polypeptide(L)'
;MARVTKMQCLLFQLILSSFVFWDSVNKVNAGVTSSYVRKEFPAVDMPLDHEVFAVPKGYNAPQQVHITQGNYDGNAVIISWVTFDEPGLSKVQYGTSVKNYGFTAQGTMTNYTFYEYSSGFIHHVLVDGLKFDTKYYYKIGDGESAREFWFRTPPMIGPDVPYKFGVIGDLGQTYNSLSTLEHYMETGAQSVLFLGDISYADRYKYNDVGLRWDTWGRFAERSTAYQPWIWIAGNHEIEYMPYMNEVTMFKTYLHRYPTPYVASQSSSPMFYSVRRASAHIIALRSVFSSHPLLLIRYLCYSDSSFLLKYLVFNI
;
A
#
# COMPACT_ATOMS: atom_id res chain seq x y z
N MET A 1 18.78 -65.28 -30.42
CA MET A 1 19.22 -63.86 -30.42
C MET A 1 18.10 -62.85 -30.13
N ALA A 2 16.89 -62.96 -30.69
CA ALA A 2 15.82 -61.95 -30.51
C ALA A 2 15.25 -61.76 -29.08
N ARG A 3 15.35 -62.78 -28.20
CA ARG A 3 14.81 -62.73 -26.82
C ARG A 3 15.67 -61.89 -25.87
N VAL A 4 16.99 -61.86 -26.11
CA VAL A 4 17.96 -61.10 -25.30
C VAL A 4 17.86 -59.61 -25.59
N THR A 5 17.64 -59.24 -26.86
CA THR A 5 17.48 -57.84 -27.30
C THR A 5 16.21 -57.19 -26.77
N LYS A 6 15.09 -57.93 -26.69
CA LYS A 6 13.85 -57.44 -26.05
C LYS A 6 14.02 -57.18 -24.56
N MET A 7 14.73 -58.05 -23.86
CA MET A 7 14.97 -57.92 -22.42
C MET A 7 15.88 -56.73 -22.09
N GLN A 8 16.90 -56.49 -22.91
CA GLN A 8 17.77 -55.31 -22.79
C GLN A 8 17.04 -53.99 -23.05
N CYS A 9 16.11 -53.96 -24.02
CA CYS A 9 15.30 -52.79 -24.31
C CYS A 9 14.31 -52.45 -23.18
N LEU A 10 13.68 -53.47 -22.60
CA LEU A 10 12.82 -53.34 -21.42
C LEU A 10 13.59 -52.83 -20.19
N LEU A 11 14.80 -53.33 -19.98
CA LEU A 11 15.66 -52.88 -18.88
C LEU A 11 16.04 -51.40 -19.04
N PHE A 12 16.38 -50.98 -20.26
CA PHE A 12 16.71 -49.60 -20.57
C PHE A 12 15.52 -48.66 -20.39
N GLN A 13 14.32 -49.07 -20.80
CA GLN A 13 13.09 -48.30 -20.57
C GLN A 13 12.74 -48.16 -19.08
N LEU A 14 12.95 -49.21 -18.28
CA LEU A 14 12.76 -49.17 -16.82
C LEU A 14 13.76 -48.26 -16.13
N ILE A 15 15.04 -48.29 -16.56
CA ILE A 15 16.06 -47.38 -16.03
C ILE A 15 15.69 -45.93 -16.38
N LEU A 16 15.35 -45.65 -17.64
CA LEU A 16 15.00 -44.30 -18.08
C LEU A 16 13.75 -43.76 -17.36
N SER A 17 12.71 -44.58 -17.20
CA SER A 17 11.51 -44.18 -16.47
C SER A 17 11.78 -43.95 -14.98
N SER A 18 12.66 -44.75 -14.37
CA SER A 18 13.09 -44.54 -12.97
C SER A 18 13.88 -43.25 -12.79
N PHE A 19 14.76 -42.89 -13.73
CA PHE A 19 15.49 -41.62 -13.71
C PHE A 19 14.57 -40.43 -13.91
N VAL A 20 13.62 -40.51 -14.85
CA VAL A 20 12.62 -39.45 -15.06
C VAL A 20 11.75 -39.28 -13.82
N PHE A 21 11.30 -40.37 -13.19
CA PHE A 21 10.50 -40.32 -11.98
C PHE A 21 11.30 -39.73 -10.80
N TRP A 22 12.57 -40.12 -10.64
CA TRP A 22 13.44 -39.59 -9.59
C TRP A 22 13.73 -38.09 -9.78
N ASP A 23 13.94 -37.63 -11.01
CA ASP A 23 14.14 -36.20 -11.32
C ASP A 23 12.84 -35.40 -11.17
N SER A 24 11.67 -36.04 -11.37
CA SER A 24 10.35 -35.45 -11.12
C SER A 24 10.04 -35.27 -9.63
N VAL A 25 10.45 -36.24 -8.80
CA VAL A 25 10.18 -36.24 -7.35
C VAL A 25 11.11 -35.27 -6.61
N ASN A 26 12.37 -35.12 -7.06
CA ASN A 26 13.33 -34.20 -6.45
C ASN A 26 13.07 -32.71 -6.75
N LYS A 27 12.11 -32.39 -7.62
CA LYS A 27 11.75 -31.00 -7.99
C LYS A 27 10.45 -30.53 -7.33
N VAL A 28 9.90 -31.29 -6.39
CA VAL A 28 8.73 -30.85 -5.61
C VAL A 28 9.22 -30.28 -4.28
N ASN A 29 9.41 -28.95 -4.23
CA ASN A 29 9.45 -28.25 -2.95
C ASN A 29 8.04 -28.29 -2.35
N ALA A 30 7.77 -29.28 -1.50
CA ALA A 30 6.55 -29.26 -0.69
C ALA A 30 6.58 -27.99 0.18
N GLY A 31 5.46 -27.26 0.21
CA GLY A 31 5.35 -26.09 1.07
C GLY A 31 5.58 -26.49 2.53
N VAL A 32 6.56 -25.87 3.19
CA VAL A 32 6.79 -26.06 4.62
C VAL A 32 5.87 -25.12 5.38
N THR A 33 4.82 -25.67 6.00
CA THR A 33 3.98 -24.90 6.92
C THR A 33 4.69 -24.74 8.25
N SER A 34 4.80 -23.51 8.73
CA SER A 34 5.35 -23.23 10.06
C SER A 34 4.46 -23.83 11.15
N SER A 35 5.07 -24.36 12.22
CA SER A 35 4.35 -24.75 13.44
C SER A 35 3.94 -23.55 14.30
N TYR A 36 4.38 -22.34 13.93
CA TYR A 36 4.01 -21.12 14.63
C TYR A 36 2.53 -20.83 14.49
N VAL A 37 1.84 -20.78 15.62
CA VAL A 37 0.46 -20.30 15.73
C VAL A 37 0.52 -19.03 16.58
N ARG A 38 0.04 -17.91 16.04
CA ARG A 38 -0.13 -16.69 16.83
C ARG A 38 -1.15 -17.00 17.93
N LYS A 39 -0.88 -16.60 19.18
CA LYS A 39 -1.90 -16.69 20.25
C LYS A 39 -3.17 -16.02 19.74
N GLU A 40 -4.27 -16.76 19.77
CA GLU A 40 -5.58 -16.31 19.31
C GLU A 40 -6.10 -15.24 20.29
N PHE A 41 -5.64 -14.01 20.11
CA PHE A 41 -6.35 -12.87 20.63
C PHE A 41 -7.52 -12.63 19.69
N PRO A 42 -8.75 -12.49 20.20
CA PRO A 42 -9.87 -12.15 19.35
C PRO A 42 -9.50 -10.88 18.58
N ALA A 43 -9.68 -10.90 17.26
CA ALA A 43 -9.43 -9.77 16.38
C ALA A 43 -10.52 -8.70 16.57
N VAL A 44 -10.61 -8.19 17.80
CA VAL A 44 -11.54 -7.15 18.20
C VAL A 44 -10.97 -5.82 17.73
N ASP A 45 -11.80 -5.04 17.05
CA ASP A 45 -11.46 -3.67 16.69
C ASP A 45 -11.18 -2.86 17.95
N MET A 46 -10.13 -2.04 17.90
CA MET A 46 -9.83 -1.13 19.00
C MET A 46 -11.03 -0.17 19.21
N PRO A 47 -11.34 0.18 20.47
CA PRO A 47 -12.45 1.08 20.77
C PRO A 47 -12.14 2.50 20.25
N LEU A 48 -13.18 3.30 19.99
CA LEU A 48 -13.04 4.61 19.34
C LEU A 48 -12.24 5.62 20.18
N ASP A 49 -12.19 5.43 21.50
CA ASP A 49 -11.43 6.25 22.46
C ASP A 49 -9.98 5.75 22.66
N HIS A 50 -9.54 4.73 21.93
CA HIS A 50 -8.17 4.25 21.98
C HIS A 50 -7.17 5.32 21.52
N GLU A 51 -6.03 5.43 22.20
CA GLU A 51 -5.05 6.51 21.99
C GLU A 51 -4.52 6.60 20.55
N VAL A 52 -4.46 5.47 19.83
CA VAL A 52 -3.98 5.42 18.45
C VAL A 52 -4.95 6.07 17.46
N PHE A 53 -6.20 6.31 17.87
CA PHE A 53 -7.20 7.04 17.10
C PHE A 53 -7.38 8.48 17.60
N ALA A 54 -6.52 8.98 18.49
CA ALA A 54 -6.67 10.31 19.05
C ALA A 54 -6.63 11.39 17.96
N VAL A 55 -7.58 12.33 18.04
CA VAL A 55 -7.61 13.51 17.16
C VAL A 55 -6.46 14.44 17.54
N PRO A 56 -5.67 14.96 16.57
CA PRO A 56 -4.64 15.95 16.84
C PRO A 56 -5.21 17.19 17.54
N LYS A 57 -4.46 17.75 18.49
CA LYS A 57 -4.86 18.95 19.22
C LYS A 57 -4.70 20.20 18.35
N GLY A 58 -5.56 21.19 18.56
CA GLY A 58 -5.57 22.47 17.85
C GLY A 58 -6.79 22.62 16.96
N TYR A 59 -7.27 23.86 16.81
CA TYR A 59 -8.41 24.17 15.94
C TYR A 59 -8.07 23.81 14.49
N ASN A 60 -8.92 23.01 13.83
CA ASN A 60 -8.76 22.56 12.46
C ASN A 60 -7.42 21.87 12.15
N ALA A 61 -6.79 21.26 13.16
CA ALA A 61 -5.50 20.60 12.99
C ALA A 61 -5.59 19.48 11.93
N PRO A 62 -4.70 19.47 10.92
CA PRO A 62 -4.67 18.41 9.92
C PRO A 62 -4.55 17.03 10.58
N GLN A 63 -5.31 16.06 10.11
CA GLN A 63 -5.28 14.68 10.60
C GLN A 63 -5.30 13.69 9.44
N GLN A 64 -5.09 12.41 9.74
CA GLN A 64 -5.10 11.32 8.76
C GLN A 64 -4.06 11.54 7.65
N VAL A 65 -2.92 12.13 8.01
CA VAL A 65 -1.88 12.52 7.06
C VAL A 65 -1.26 11.27 6.44
N HIS A 66 -1.21 11.22 5.12
CA HIS A 66 -0.64 10.11 4.39
C HIS A 66 0.00 10.56 3.09
N ILE A 67 1.05 9.84 2.68
CA ILE A 67 1.77 10.13 1.44
C ILE A 67 1.83 8.89 0.55
N THR A 68 1.82 9.12 -0.76
CA THR A 68 2.10 8.09 -1.76
C THR A 68 2.98 8.64 -2.88
N GLN A 69 3.53 7.77 -3.72
CA GLN A 69 4.33 8.20 -4.86
C GLN A 69 3.47 8.97 -5.86
N GLY A 70 3.93 10.15 -6.28
CA GLY A 70 3.14 11.08 -7.09
C GLY A 70 3.35 11.01 -8.60
N ASN A 71 4.37 10.28 -9.06
CA ASN A 71 4.67 10.14 -10.47
C ASN A 71 5.26 8.76 -10.79
N TYR A 72 5.60 8.55 -12.06
CA TYR A 72 6.06 7.25 -12.52
C TYR A 72 7.42 6.85 -11.94
N ASP A 73 8.33 7.83 -11.71
CA ASP A 73 9.74 7.53 -11.44
C ASP A 73 10.23 7.79 -10.02
N GLY A 74 9.36 8.28 -9.13
CA GLY A 74 9.62 8.39 -7.70
C GLY A 74 10.16 9.73 -7.24
N ASN A 75 10.32 10.71 -8.14
CA ASN A 75 10.68 12.09 -7.78
C ASN A 75 9.47 13.01 -7.54
N ALA A 76 8.29 12.43 -7.29
CA ALA A 76 7.12 13.15 -6.80
C ALA A 76 6.45 12.39 -5.65
N VAL A 77 5.74 13.14 -4.81
CA VAL A 77 4.90 12.62 -3.73
C VAL A 77 3.54 13.31 -3.78
N ILE A 78 2.46 12.55 -3.57
CA ILE A 78 1.14 13.11 -3.26
C ILE A 78 1.01 13.11 -1.74
N ILE A 79 0.77 14.28 -1.16
CA ILE A 79 0.56 14.47 0.27
C ILE A 79 -0.92 14.73 0.49
N SER A 80 -1.52 13.96 1.37
CA SER A 80 -2.96 14.00 1.66
C SER A 80 -3.21 14.14 3.16
N TRP A 81 -4.29 14.83 3.52
CA TRP A 81 -4.76 14.96 4.90
C TRP A 81 -6.23 15.36 4.93
N VAL A 82 -6.82 15.38 6.13
CA VAL A 82 -8.19 15.82 6.37
C VAL A 82 -8.22 16.94 7.41
N THR A 83 -9.06 17.95 7.18
CA THR A 83 -9.48 18.94 8.20
C THR A 83 -10.98 18.79 8.48
N PHE A 84 -11.45 19.10 9.69
CA PHE A 84 -12.84 18.82 10.10
C PHE A 84 -13.66 20.05 10.45
N ASP A 85 -13.04 21.11 10.97
CA ASP A 85 -13.77 22.28 11.44
C ASP A 85 -14.11 23.22 10.27
N GLU A 86 -13.19 23.38 9.32
CA GLU A 86 -13.36 24.23 8.12
C GLU A 86 -12.47 23.76 6.95
N PRO A 87 -12.77 24.22 5.70
CA PRO A 87 -12.07 23.75 4.51
C PRO A 87 -10.55 23.86 4.54
N GLY A 88 -9.99 24.86 5.23
CA GLY A 88 -8.54 25.07 5.30
C GLY A 88 -7.86 25.34 3.93
N LEU A 89 -6.53 25.35 3.93
CA LEU A 89 -5.73 25.57 2.72
C LEU A 89 -5.13 24.26 2.19
N SER A 90 -5.41 23.89 0.93
CA SER A 90 -4.69 22.82 0.20
C SER A 90 -3.29 23.28 -0.23
N LYS A 91 -2.43 23.57 0.74
CA LYS A 91 -1.08 24.07 0.51
C LYS A 91 -0.07 23.30 1.35
N VAL A 92 0.99 22.83 0.70
CA VAL A 92 2.16 22.23 1.37
C VAL A 92 3.33 23.19 1.26
N GLN A 93 3.96 23.50 2.39
CA GLN A 93 5.27 24.13 2.41
C GLN A 93 6.33 23.04 2.61
N TYR A 94 7.42 23.05 1.84
CA TYR A 94 8.43 21.99 1.93
C TYR A 94 9.86 22.49 1.66
N GLY A 95 10.83 21.73 2.14
CA GLY A 95 12.26 22.04 1.99
C GLY A 95 13.15 20.91 2.49
N THR A 96 14.46 21.02 2.29
CA THR A 96 15.44 20.00 2.71
C THR A 96 16.02 20.25 4.11
N SER A 97 15.62 21.35 4.77
CA SER A 97 16.08 21.76 6.09
C SER A 97 14.91 21.94 7.04
N VAL A 98 15.10 21.55 8.29
CA VAL A 98 14.09 21.68 9.36
C VAL A 98 13.68 23.16 9.48
N LYS A 99 12.37 23.43 9.52
CA LYS A 99 11.78 24.78 9.64
C LYS A 99 12.20 25.79 8.57
N ASN A 100 12.80 25.34 7.47
CA ASN A 100 13.12 26.18 6.32
C ASN A 100 12.47 25.60 5.05
N TYR A 101 11.26 26.10 4.78
CA TYR A 101 10.41 25.65 3.69
C TYR A 101 10.50 26.62 2.51
N GLY A 102 11.59 26.51 1.74
CA GLY A 102 11.84 27.37 0.58
C GLY A 102 10.88 27.15 -0.60
N PHE A 103 10.07 26.09 -0.58
CA PHE A 103 9.16 25.74 -1.65
C PHE A 103 7.71 25.61 -1.15
N THR A 104 6.77 25.77 -2.08
CA THR A 104 5.34 25.61 -1.83
C THR A 104 4.69 24.87 -3.00
N ALA A 105 3.78 23.97 -2.70
CA ALA A 105 2.88 23.35 -3.66
C ALA A 105 1.42 23.62 -3.25
N GLN A 106 0.55 23.76 -4.25
CA GLN A 106 -0.90 23.85 -4.05
C GLN A 106 -1.57 22.61 -4.61
N GLY A 107 -2.72 22.28 -4.08
CA GLY A 107 -3.51 21.16 -4.57
C GLY A 107 -5.00 21.43 -4.45
N THR A 108 -5.77 20.36 -4.37
CA THR A 108 -7.23 20.42 -4.37
C THR A 108 -7.79 19.97 -3.03
N MET A 109 -9.07 20.26 -2.83
CA MET A 109 -9.86 19.79 -1.70
C MET A 109 -11.12 19.14 -2.26
N THR A 110 -11.54 18.05 -1.64
CA THR A 110 -12.78 17.35 -1.93
C THR A 110 -13.42 16.88 -0.62
N ASN A 111 -14.68 16.47 -0.67
CA ASN A 111 -15.36 15.78 0.41
C ASN A 111 -16.40 14.83 -0.20
N TYR A 112 -16.94 13.95 0.64
CA TYR A 112 -18.00 13.05 0.23
C TYR A 112 -18.98 12.83 1.39
N THR A 113 -20.18 12.42 1.04
CA THR A 113 -21.14 11.88 2.00
C THR A 113 -21.20 10.36 1.84
N PHE A 114 -21.48 9.66 2.93
CA PHE A 114 -21.79 8.23 2.92
C PHE A 114 -22.92 8.00 3.92
N TYR A 115 -24.11 7.63 3.45
CA TYR A 115 -25.33 7.71 4.24
C TYR A 115 -25.49 9.14 4.82
N GLU A 116 -25.69 9.29 6.13
CA GLU A 116 -25.76 10.58 6.83
C GLU A 116 -24.37 11.07 7.32
N TYR A 117 -23.32 10.27 7.15
CA TYR A 117 -21.95 10.70 7.44
C TYR A 117 -21.48 11.66 6.36
N SER A 118 -20.87 12.76 6.79
CA SER A 118 -20.16 13.70 5.93
C SER A 118 -18.69 13.68 6.29
N SER A 119 -17.83 13.49 5.29
CA SER A 119 -16.39 13.55 5.52
C SER A 119 -15.96 14.95 5.93
N GLY A 120 -14.82 15.03 6.62
CA GLY A 120 -14.05 16.27 6.64
C GLY A 120 -13.62 16.68 5.23
N PHE A 121 -12.90 17.79 5.15
CA PHE A 121 -12.32 18.31 3.92
C PHE A 121 -11.01 17.58 3.63
N ILE A 122 -11.01 16.81 2.55
CA ILE A 122 -9.89 15.94 2.16
C ILE A 122 -9.03 16.69 1.15
N HIS A 123 -7.75 16.83 1.46
CA HIS A 123 -6.80 17.56 0.65
C HIS A 123 -5.85 16.61 -0.06
N HIS A 124 -5.50 16.94 -1.30
CA HIS A 124 -4.45 16.26 -2.05
C HIS A 124 -3.53 17.28 -2.71
N VAL A 125 -2.24 17.20 -2.42
CA VAL A 125 -1.22 18.09 -3.00
C VAL A 125 -0.11 17.26 -3.64
N LEU A 126 0.09 17.44 -4.94
CA LEU A 126 1.22 16.86 -5.66
C LEU A 126 2.45 17.75 -5.49
N VAL A 127 3.53 17.18 -4.96
CA VAL A 127 4.85 17.79 -4.91
C VAL A 127 5.76 17.03 -5.87
N ASP A 128 6.10 17.65 -7.00
CA ASP A 128 6.90 17.05 -8.08
C ASP A 128 8.26 17.74 -8.23
N GLY A 129 9.14 17.18 -9.05
CA GLY A 129 10.48 17.72 -9.33
C GLY A 129 11.44 17.61 -8.15
N LEU A 130 11.23 16.64 -7.25
CA LEU A 130 12.07 16.44 -6.08
C LEU A 130 13.43 15.84 -6.47
N LYS A 131 14.45 16.11 -5.66
CA LYS A 131 15.74 15.41 -5.81
C LYS A 131 15.58 13.98 -5.30
N PHE A 132 16.19 13.02 -6.00
CA PHE A 132 16.29 11.64 -5.53
C PHE A 132 17.14 11.53 -4.26
N ASP A 133 16.93 10.46 -3.50
CA ASP A 133 17.64 10.12 -2.26
C ASP A 133 17.80 11.29 -1.27
N THR A 134 16.76 12.13 -1.17
CA THR A 134 16.81 13.38 -0.43
C THR A 134 15.71 13.40 0.63
N LYS A 135 16.08 13.79 1.86
CA LYS A 135 15.11 14.01 2.94
C LYS A 135 14.46 15.39 2.76
N TYR A 136 13.14 15.41 2.75
CA TYR A 136 12.33 16.61 2.72
C TYR A 136 11.52 16.71 4.01
N TYR A 137 11.42 17.93 4.54
CA TYR A 137 10.48 18.30 5.58
C TYR A 137 9.31 19.00 4.92
N TYR A 138 8.10 18.75 5.40
CA TYR A 138 6.91 19.41 4.90
C TYR A 138 6.00 19.85 6.05
N LYS A 139 5.28 20.95 5.82
CA LYS A 139 4.35 21.57 6.75
C LYS A 139 3.00 21.77 6.07
N ILE A 140 1.94 21.40 6.79
CA ILE A 140 0.54 21.50 6.37
C ILE A 140 -0.31 22.13 7.47
N GLY A 141 -1.46 22.67 7.10
CA GLY A 141 -2.29 23.48 7.99
C GLY A 141 -1.73 24.88 8.20
N ASP A 142 -2.39 25.67 9.04
CA ASP A 142 -2.11 27.06 9.29
C ASP A 142 -2.06 27.38 10.79
N GLY A 143 -1.57 28.59 11.09
CA GLY A 143 -1.49 29.10 12.46
C GLY A 143 -0.75 28.18 13.43
N GLU A 144 -1.28 28.09 14.65
CA GLU A 144 -0.75 27.26 15.74
C GLU A 144 -1.07 25.76 15.58
N SER A 145 -2.04 25.42 14.71
CA SER A 145 -2.46 24.05 14.44
C SER A 145 -1.68 23.39 13.30
N ALA A 146 -0.78 24.12 12.65
CA ALA A 146 0.04 23.59 11.56
C ALA A 146 0.96 22.46 12.05
N ARG A 147 1.07 21.40 11.26
CA ARG A 147 1.83 20.19 11.61
C ARG A 147 3.00 19.99 10.66
N GLU A 148 4.10 19.48 11.21
CA GLU A 148 5.35 19.25 10.49
C GLU A 148 5.70 17.76 10.43
N PHE A 149 6.14 17.33 9.26
CA PHE A 149 6.48 15.94 8.96
C PHE A 149 7.72 15.91 8.07
N TRP A 150 8.14 14.71 7.69
CA TRP A 150 9.24 14.52 6.75
C TRP A 150 9.07 13.23 5.96
N PHE A 151 9.68 13.16 4.79
CA PHE A 151 9.83 11.91 4.03
C PHE A 151 11.19 11.89 3.33
N ARG A 152 11.58 10.74 2.77
CA ARG A 152 12.76 10.61 1.91
C ARG A 152 12.33 10.11 0.53
N THR A 153 12.75 10.81 -0.52
CA THR A 153 12.58 10.31 -1.89
C THR A 153 13.43 9.04 -2.10
N PRO A 154 13.00 8.10 -2.95
CA PRO A 154 13.81 6.93 -3.26
C PRO A 154 15.11 7.35 -3.98
N PRO A 155 16.13 6.48 -4.00
CA PRO A 155 17.23 6.64 -4.94
C PRO A 155 16.74 6.63 -6.38
N MET A 156 17.55 7.18 -7.28
CA MET A 156 17.27 7.17 -8.71
C MET A 156 17.10 5.71 -9.19
N ILE A 157 16.20 5.50 -10.15
CA ILE A 157 15.91 4.17 -10.69
C ILE A 157 17.16 3.56 -11.30
N GLY A 158 17.39 2.28 -11.03
CA GLY A 158 18.48 1.51 -11.61
C GLY A 158 18.37 0.02 -11.25
N PRO A 159 18.94 -0.88 -12.06
CA PRO A 159 18.75 -2.33 -11.90
C PRO A 159 19.28 -2.86 -10.55
N ASP A 160 20.36 -2.28 -10.03
CA ASP A 160 21.05 -2.79 -8.83
C ASP A 160 20.82 -1.91 -7.60
N VAL A 161 19.80 -1.04 -7.64
CA VAL A 161 19.52 -0.11 -6.55
C VAL A 161 18.80 -0.83 -5.41
N PRO A 162 19.39 -0.93 -4.21
CA PRO A 162 18.77 -1.61 -3.09
C PRO A 162 17.59 -0.80 -2.55
N TYR A 163 16.51 -1.49 -2.20
CA TYR A 163 15.34 -0.88 -1.60
C TYR A 163 14.57 -1.90 -0.77
N LYS A 164 14.10 -1.52 0.41
CA LYS A 164 13.31 -2.40 1.27
C LYS A 164 11.84 -1.99 1.26
N PHE A 165 11.00 -2.84 0.67
CA PHE A 165 9.55 -2.71 0.73
C PHE A 165 8.99 -3.49 1.92
N GLY A 166 8.08 -2.88 2.67
CA GLY A 166 7.12 -3.62 3.48
C GLY A 166 5.97 -4.09 2.60
N VAL A 167 5.40 -5.24 2.92
CA VAL A 167 4.20 -5.75 2.27
C VAL A 167 3.17 -5.98 3.36
N ILE A 168 2.05 -5.28 3.27
CA ILE A 168 0.94 -5.35 4.23
C ILE A 168 -0.34 -5.44 3.41
N GLY A 169 -1.24 -6.33 3.79
CA GLY A 169 -2.63 -6.37 3.31
C GLY A 169 -3.54 -6.59 4.52
N ASP A 170 -4.84 -6.39 4.33
CA ASP A 170 -5.86 -6.80 5.31
C ASP A 170 -5.61 -6.22 6.71
N LEU A 171 -5.18 -4.96 6.77
CA LEU A 171 -4.67 -4.41 8.02
C LEU A 171 -5.80 -4.25 9.03
N GLY A 172 -6.90 -3.58 8.66
CA GLY A 172 -7.97 -3.24 9.61
C GLY A 172 -7.45 -2.40 10.78
N GLN A 173 -8.16 -2.44 11.92
CA GLN A 173 -7.89 -1.55 13.07
C GLN A 173 -8.08 -2.24 14.42
N THR A 174 -7.61 -3.49 14.51
CA THR A 174 -7.59 -4.32 15.73
C THR A 174 -6.27 -4.16 16.49
N TYR A 175 -6.16 -4.77 17.68
CA TYR A 175 -4.87 -4.88 18.39
C TYR A 175 -3.82 -5.66 17.59
N ASN A 176 -4.24 -6.66 16.79
CA ASN A 176 -3.35 -7.37 15.89
C ASN A 176 -2.84 -6.46 14.77
N SER A 177 -3.69 -5.56 14.27
CA SER A 177 -3.36 -4.54 13.27
C SER A 177 -2.30 -3.57 13.80
N LEU A 178 -2.49 -3.08 15.04
CA LEU A 178 -1.51 -2.24 15.72
C LEU A 178 -0.16 -2.96 15.86
N SER A 179 -0.18 -4.20 16.39
CA SER A 179 1.03 -5.00 16.52
C SER A 179 1.74 -5.23 15.18
N THR A 180 0.98 -5.50 14.10
CA THR A 180 1.56 -5.65 12.75
C THR A 180 2.23 -4.36 12.28
N LEU A 181 1.57 -3.20 12.48
CA LEU A 181 2.12 -1.90 12.09
C LEU A 181 3.38 -1.55 12.90
N GLU A 182 3.40 -1.83 14.20
CA GLU A 182 4.55 -1.60 15.08
C GLU A 182 5.76 -2.45 14.66
N HIS A 183 5.56 -3.76 14.43
CA HIS A 183 6.62 -4.62 13.91
C HIS A 183 7.14 -4.14 12.57
N TYR A 184 6.23 -3.70 11.68
CA TYR A 184 6.62 -3.13 10.38
C TYR A 184 7.52 -1.91 10.55
N MET A 185 7.19 -0.99 11.46
CA MET A 185 7.97 0.23 11.70
C MET A 185 9.39 -0.05 12.19
N GLU A 186 9.64 -1.22 12.80
CA GLU A 186 10.97 -1.68 13.23
C GLU A 186 11.81 -2.30 12.11
N THR A 187 11.21 -2.66 10.97
CA THR A 187 11.92 -3.37 9.88
C THR A 187 12.93 -2.51 9.12
N GLY A 188 12.83 -1.18 9.23
CA GLY A 188 13.58 -0.23 8.41
C GLY A 188 13.18 -0.23 6.92
N ALA A 189 12.01 -0.77 6.59
CA ALA A 189 11.43 -0.62 5.26
C ALA A 189 11.17 0.87 4.94
N GLN A 190 11.24 1.21 3.65
CA GLN A 190 11.23 2.59 3.18
C GLN A 190 9.91 2.98 2.47
N SER A 191 9.09 1.99 2.12
CA SER A 191 7.75 2.15 1.54
C SER A 191 6.93 0.90 1.81
N VAL A 192 5.60 1.03 1.78
CA VAL A 192 4.67 -0.11 1.89
C VAL A 192 4.03 -0.36 0.54
N LEU A 193 3.96 -1.63 0.15
CA LEU A 193 3.05 -2.12 -0.85
C LEU A 193 1.80 -2.60 -0.11
N PHE A 194 0.73 -1.81 -0.20
CA PHE A 194 -0.49 -2.06 0.56
C PHE A 194 -1.51 -2.80 -0.31
N LEU A 195 -1.79 -4.03 0.05
CA LEU A 195 -2.52 -5.00 -0.75
C LEU A 195 -4.00 -5.06 -0.38
N GLY A 196 -4.67 -3.91 -0.39
CA GLY A 196 -6.12 -3.79 -0.17
C GLY A 196 -6.62 -4.16 1.22
N ASP A 197 -7.93 -4.01 1.39
CA ASP A 197 -8.68 -4.24 2.62
C ASP A 197 -8.12 -3.41 3.78
N ILE A 198 -8.31 -2.11 3.63
CA ILE A 198 -7.65 -1.06 4.39
C ILE A 198 -8.25 -0.99 5.79
N SER A 199 -9.48 -0.50 5.89
CA SER A 199 -10.09 -0.10 7.16
C SER A 199 -11.05 -1.13 7.75
N TYR A 200 -11.58 -2.02 6.89
CA TYR A 200 -12.71 -2.89 7.19
C TYR A 200 -13.96 -2.14 7.72
N ALA A 201 -14.10 -0.86 7.31
CA ALA A 201 -15.21 -0.01 7.72
C ALA A 201 -16.58 -0.53 7.25
N ASP A 202 -16.61 -1.31 6.17
CA ASP A 202 -17.82 -1.93 5.62
C ASP A 202 -18.44 -3.00 6.55
N ARG A 203 -17.74 -3.42 7.61
CA ARG A 203 -18.29 -4.26 8.70
C ARG A 203 -19.22 -3.49 9.63
N TYR A 204 -19.22 -2.16 9.54
CA TYR A 204 -20.07 -1.27 10.32
C TYR A 204 -21.29 -0.81 9.51
N LYS A 205 -22.20 -0.09 10.16
CA LYS A 205 -23.45 0.37 9.55
C LYS A 205 -23.60 1.87 9.71
N TYR A 206 -24.32 2.48 8.77
CA TYR A 206 -24.69 3.88 8.80
C TYR A 206 -23.45 4.78 8.91
N ASN A 207 -23.45 5.73 9.85
CA ASN A 207 -22.39 6.71 9.99
C ASN A 207 -21.06 6.11 10.47
N ASP A 208 -21.11 4.94 11.11
CA ASP A 208 -19.91 4.28 11.64
C ASP A 208 -18.97 3.81 10.52
N VAL A 209 -19.49 3.61 9.30
CA VAL A 209 -18.65 3.31 8.12
C VAL A 209 -17.67 4.46 7.89
N GLY A 210 -18.17 5.70 7.83
CA GLY A 210 -17.31 6.88 7.66
C GLY A 210 -16.36 7.09 8.84
N LEU A 211 -16.86 6.94 10.07
CA LEU A 211 -16.05 7.09 11.29
C LEU A 211 -14.88 6.10 11.34
N ARG A 212 -15.09 4.86 10.87
CA ARG A 212 -14.04 3.82 10.86
C ARG A 212 -12.95 4.06 9.82
N TRP A 213 -13.23 4.81 8.76
CA TRP A 213 -12.19 5.33 7.89
C TRP A 213 -11.35 6.42 8.55
N ASP A 214 -11.99 7.30 9.33
CA ASP A 214 -11.29 8.38 10.02
C ASP A 214 -10.36 7.86 11.11
N THR A 215 -10.82 6.91 11.93
CA THR A 215 -9.98 6.25 12.93
C THR A 215 -8.82 5.51 12.30
N TRP A 216 -9.05 4.77 11.21
CA TRP A 216 -7.98 4.08 10.49
C TRP A 216 -6.94 5.05 9.95
N GLY A 217 -7.37 6.17 9.35
CA GLY A 217 -6.47 7.21 8.85
C GLY A 217 -5.58 7.79 9.96
N ARG A 218 -6.15 8.07 11.14
CA ARG A 218 -5.38 8.55 12.31
C ARG A 218 -4.43 7.48 12.86
N PHE A 219 -4.86 6.22 12.86
CA PHE A 219 -4.03 5.09 13.27
C PHE A 219 -2.79 4.90 12.38
N ALA A 220 -2.99 4.88 11.06
CA ALA A 220 -1.92 4.63 10.09
C ALA A 220 -0.95 5.82 9.92
N GLU A 221 -1.38 7.04 10.27
CA GLU A 221 -0.63 8.31 10.12
C GLU A 221 0.82 8.21 10.66
N ARG A 222 1.02 7.49 11.77
CA ARG A 222 2.35 7.25 12.38
C ARG A 222 3.38 6.63 11.42
N SER A 223 2.91 6.01 10.34
CA SER A 223 3.73 5.45 9.26
C SER A 223 3.48 6.20 7.95
N THR A 224 2.24 6.36 7.54
CA THR A 224 1.86 6.88 6.22
C THR A 224 2.25 8.34 6.02
N ALA A 225 2.42 9.14 7.08
CA ALA A 225 2.88 10.52 6.95
C ALA A 225 4.38 10.63 6.63
N TYR A 226 5.16 9.56 6.82
CA TYR A 226 6.62 9.57 6.73
C TYR A 226 7.19 8.75 5.58
N GLN A 227 6.42 7.79 5.07
CA GLN A 227 6.84 6.95 3.95
C GLN A 227 5.68 6.62 3.00
N PRO A 228 5.95 6.50 1.69
CA PRO A 228 4.91 6.19 0.73
C PRO A 228 4.30 4.81 0.94
N TRP A 229 2.98 4.77 1.02
CA TRP A 229 2.21 3.54 0.86
C TRP A 229 1.62 3.51 -0.56
N ILE A 230 1.88 2.44 -1.30
CA ILE A 230 1.38 2.22 -2.65
C ILE A 230 0.06 1.47 -2.52
N TRP A 231 -1.03 2.16 -2.85
CA TRP A 231 -2.39 1.73 -2.60
C TRP A 231 -2.94 0.82 -3.69
N ILE A 232 -3.63 -0.23 -3.29
CA ILE A 232 -4.51 -1.04 -4.13
C ILE A 232 -5.81 -1.20 -3.34
N ALA A 233 -6.95 -1.17 -4.03
CA ALA A 233 -8.24 -1.46 -3.41
C ALA A 233 -8.50 -2.97 -3.38
N GLY A 234 -8.94 -3.47 -2.22
CA GLY A 234 -9.49 -4.81 -2.04
C GLY A 234 -11.02 -4.83 -2.21
N ASN A 235 -11.66 -5.90 -1.75
CA ASN A 235 -13.13 -6.00 -1.80
C ASN A 235 -13.81 -5.23 -0.67
N HIS A 236 -13.17 -5.05 0.49
CA HIS A 236 -13.71 -4.25 1.59
C HIS A 236 -13.82 -2.75 1.23
N GLU A 237 -13.12 -2.31 0.18
CA GLU A 237 -13.28 -0.96 -0.39
C GLU A 237 -14.45 -0.84 -1.38
N ILE A 238 -15.16 -1.92 -1.76
CA ILE A 238 -16.29 -1.85 -2.70
C ILE A 238 -17.44 -1.01 -2.11
N GLU A 239 -17.76 -1.24 -0.84
CA GLU A 239 -18.79 -0.50 -0.09
C GLU A 239 -20.17 -0.40 -0.79
N TYR A 240 -20.56 -1.45 -1.51
CA TYR A 240 -21.87 -1.51 -2.17
C TYR A 240 -22.96 -1.90 -1.15
N MET A 241 -23.68 -0.91 -0.64
CA MET A 241 -24.63 -1.02 0.46
C MET A 241 -26.01 -0.40 0.11
N PRO A 242 -26.80 -1.05 -0.76
CA PRO A 242 -28.05 -0.48 -1.27
C PRO A 242 -29.10 -0.21 -0.18
N TYR A 243 -29.05 -0.93 0.96
CA TYR A 243 -29.94 -0.70 2.09
C TYR A 243 -29.73 0.67 2.78
N MET A 244 -28.63 1.36 2.51
CA MET A 244 -28.34 2.73 2.96
C MET A 244 -28.35 3.74 1.82
N ASN A 245 -28.88 3.36 0.65
CA ASN A 245 -28.82 4.14 -0.58
C ASN A 245 -27.38 4.39 -1.09
N GLU A 246 -26.46 3.49 -0.76
CA GLU A 246 -25.05 3.57 -1.11
C GLU A 246 -24.69 2.58 -2.22
N VAL A 247 -24.80 3.04 -3.48
CA VAL A 247 -24.64 2.19 -4.68
C VAL A 247 -23.41 2.53 -5.53
N THR A 248 -22.69 3.61 -5.20
CA THR A 248 -21.45 3.99 -5.89
C THR A 248 -20.26 3.26 -5.27
N MET A 249 -19.71 2.30 -6.01
CA MET A 249 -18.58 1.49 -5.54
C MET A 249 -17.31 2.32 -5.36
N PHE A 250 -16.47 1.94 -4.40
CA PHE A 250 -15.16 2.56 -4.11
C PHE A 250 -15.21 4.04 -3.76
N LYS A 251 -16.39 4.57 -3.43
CA LYS A 251 -16.57 6.01 -3.18
C LYS A 251 -15.60 6.51 -2.11
N THR A 252 -15.54 5.87 -0.95
CA THR A 252 -14.66 6.33 0.13
C THR A 252 -13.19 6.20 -0.24
N TYR A 253 -12.78 5.04 -0.79
CA TYR A 253 -11.40 4.80 -1.22
C TYR A 253 -10.91 5.86 -2.22
N LEU A 254 -11.71 6.14 -3.26
CA LEU A 254 -11.35 7.07 -4.33
C LEU A 254 -11.28 8.53 -3.88
N HIS A 255 -12.02 8.91 -2.84
CA HIS A 255 -11.92 10.24 -2.25
C HIS A 255 -10.73 10.39 -1.31
N ARG A 256 -10.28 9.30 -0.66
CA ARG A 256 -9.25 9.37 0.38
C ARG A 256 -7.84 9.06 -0.13
N TYR A 257 -7.67 8.09 -1.02
CA TYR A 257 -6.37 7.54 -1.40
C TYR A 257 -6.10 7.74 -2.89
N PRO A 258 -5.48 8.87 -3.29
CA PRO A 258 -5.13 9.12 -4.68
C PRO A 258 -4.00 8.19 -5.13
N THR A 259 -3.94 7.92 -6.44
CA THR A 259 -2.87 7.12 -7.05
C THR A 259 -2.27 7.87 -8.24
N PRO A 260 -1.00 7.64 -8.61
CA PRO A 260 -0.34 8.30 -9.74
C PRO A 260 -0.73 7.67 -11.10
N TYR A 261 -1.98 7.25 -11.27
CA TYR A 261 -2.39 6.40 -12.39
C TYR A 261 -2.16 7.04 -13.77
N VAL A 262 -2.35 8.35 -13.87
CA VAL A 262 -2.09 9.14 -15.09
C VAL A 262 -0.60 9.08 -15.47
N ALA A 263 0.31 9.01 -14.49
CA ALA A 263 1.75 8.94 -14.76
C ALA A 263 2.16 7.64 -15.44
N SER A 264 1.41 6.56 -15.24
CA SER A 264 1.54 5.29 -15.97
C SER A 264 0.65 5.17 -17.21
N GLN A 265 0.03 6.27 -17.66
CA GLN A 265 -0.92 6.28 -18.78
C GLN A 265 -2.14 5.37 -18.56
N SER A 266 -2.50 5.12 -17.30
CA SER A 266 -3.72 4.39 -16.96
C SER A 266 -4.94 5.32 -17.09
N SER A 267 -6.08 4.73 -17.43
CA SER A 267 -7.38 5.41 -17.46
C SER A 267 -8.12 5.36 -16.11
N SER A 268 -7.59 4.67 -15.10
CA SER A 268 -8.28 4.48 -13.82
C SER A 268 -7.32 4.51 -12.63
N PRO A 269 -7.71 5.13 -11.50
CA PRO A 269 -6.95 5.06 -10.24
C PRO A 269 -6.87 3.65 -9.64
N MET A 270 -7.68 2.70 -10.14
CA MET A 270 -7.78 1.33 -9.63
C MET A 270 -6.71 0.38 -10.16
N PHE A 271 -5.98 0.77 -11.21
CA PHE A 271 -4.86 0.01 -11.74
C PHE A 271 -3.84 0.96 -12.33
N TYR A 272 -2.58 0.80 -11.97
CA TYR A 272 -1.51 1.71 -12.37
C TYR A 272 -0.15 1.05 -12.19
N SER A 273 0.90 1.73 -12.63
CA SER A 273 2.26 1.29 -12.34
C SER A 273 3.15 2.44 -11.87
N VAL A 274 4.17 2.07 -11.11
CA VAL A 274 5.22 2.99 -10.66
C VAL A 274 6.56 2.27 -10.69
N ARG A 275 7.63 3.03 -10.87
CA ARG A 275 9.01 2.59 -10.71
C ARG A 275 9.59 3.22 -9.46
N ARG A 276 10.33 2.42 -8.69
CA ARG A 276 10.97 2.86 -7.46
C ARG A 276 12.21 2.03 -7.21
N ALA A 277 13.36 2.69 -7.13
CA ALA A 277 14.67 2.02 -7.06
C ALA A 277 14.83 1.00 -8.20
N SER A 278 14.99 -0.29 -7.90
CA SER A 278 15.13 -1.38 -8.88
C SER A 278 13.81 -2.08 -9.25
N ALA A 279 12.68 -1.64 -8.69
CA ALA A 279 11.39 -2.29 -8.88
C ALA A 279 10.50 -1.54 -9.88
N HIS A 280 9.86 -2.29 -10.78
CA HIS A 280 8.68 -1.84 -11.53
C HIS A 280 7.45 -2.55 -10.93
N ILE A 281 6.61 -1.75 -10.28
CA ILE A 281 5.44 -2.20 -9.53
C ILE A 281 4.20 -1.97 -10.39
N ILE A 282 3.40 -3.01 -10.61
CA ILE A 282 2.13 -2.95 -11.32
C ILE A 282 1.02 -3.30 -10.33
N ALA A 283 0.25 -2.28 -9.95
CA ALA A 283 -0.93 -2.38 -9.11
C ALA A 283 -2.13 -2.79 -9.97
N LEU A 284 -2.66 -3.99 -9.74
CA LEU A 284 -3.86 -4.48 -10.41
C LEU A 284 -4.95 -4.75 -9.37
N ARG A 285 -6.17 -4.34 -9.73
CA ARG A 285 -7.37 -4.76 -9.01
C ARG A 285 -7.91 -6.04 -9.64
N SER A 286 -8.12 -7.09 -8.85
CA SER A 286 -8.87 -8.26 -9.32
C SER A 286 -10.34 -7.90 -9.52
N VAL A 287 -10.88 -8.17 -10.71
CA VAL A 287 -12.26 -7.83 -11.08
C VAL A 287 -13.25 -8.91 -10.58
N PHE A 288 -12.77 -10.06 -10.12
CA PHE A 288 -13.59 -11.25 -9.82
C PHE A 288 -13.20 -12.07 -8.59
N SER A 289 -12.15 -11.72 -7.83
CA SER A 289 -11.81 -12.38 -6.56
C SER A 289 -11.83 -11.39 -5.41
N SER A 290 -12.14 -11.90 -4.22
CA SER A 290 -12.06 -11.22 -2.91
C SER A 290 -10.63 -10.85 -2.50
N HIS A 291 -9.70 -10.71 -3.45
CA HIS A 291 -8.26 -10.63 -3.18
C HIS A 291 -7.59 -9.74 -4.24
N PRO A 292 -6.89 -8.66 -3.85
CA PRO A 292 -6.14 -7.79 -4.75
C PRO A 292 -4.86 -8.49 -5.25
N LEU A 293 -4.41 -8.12 -6.45
CA LEU A 293 -3.32 -8.79 -7.13
C LEU A 293 -2.20 -7.79 -7.44
N LEU A 294 -1.09 -7.85 -6.70
CA LEU A 294 0.08 -7.02 -6.99
C LEU A 294 1.13 -7.83 -7.74
N LEU A 295 1.55 -7.30 -8.90
CA LEU A 295 2.64 -7.86 -9.69
C LEU A 295 3.87 -6.94 -9.57
N ILE A 296 4.94 -7.45 -8.98
CA ILE A 296 6.24 -6.79 -8.98
C ILE A 296 7.12 -7.44 -10.04
N ARG A 297 7.60 -6.65 -10.99
CA ARG A 297 8.70 -7.03 -11.88
C ARG A 297 9.99 -6.41 -11.35
N TYR A 298 11.00 -7.23 -11.12
CA TYR A 298 12.37 -6.77 -10.90
C TYR A 298 13.32 -7.46 -11.88
N LEU A 299 14.31 -6.70 -12.33
CA LEU A 299 15.40 -7.20 -13.15
C LEU A 299 16.58 -7.44 -12.24
N CYS A 300 16.94 -8.71 -12.02
CA CYS A 300 18.14 -9.05 -11.29
C CYS A 300 19.25 -9.31 -12.30
N TYR A 301 20.30 -8.51 -12.28
CA TYR A 301 21.55 -8.83 -12.96
C TYR A 301 22.39 -9.68 -12.00
N SER A 302 22.38 -11.01 -12.19
CA SER A 302 23.45 -11.85 -11.66
C SER A 302 24.32 -12.26 -12.83
N ASP A 303 25.63 -12.09 -12.68
CA ASP A 303 26.68 -12.31 -13.66
C ASP A 303 26.27 -13.24 -14.81
N SER A 304 26.26 -12.68 -16.02
CA SER A 304 26.06 -13.36 -17.32
C SER A 304 24.65 -13.80 -17.74
N SER A 305 23.56 -13.50 -17.01
CA SER A 305 22.21 -13.74 -17.54
C SER A 305 21.14 -12.76 -17.07
N PHE A 306 20.30 -12.29 -18.01
CA PHE A 306 19.13 -11.47 -17.74
C PHE A 306 18.02 -12.36 -17.18
N LEU A 307 17.84 -12.39 -15.86
CA LEU A 307 16.74 -13.13 -15.24
C LEU A 307 15.62 -12.17 -14.86
N LEU A 308 14.53 -12.22 -15.62
CA LEU A 308 13.30 -11.52 -15.28
C LEU A 308 12.56 -12.32 -14.20
N LYS A 309 12.41 -11.74 -13.01
CA LYS A 309 11.65 -12.35 -11.91
C LYS A 309 10.36 -11.59 -11.70
N TYR A 310 9.28 -12.35 -11.50
CA TYR A 310 7.97 -11.84 -11.13
C TYR A 310 7.66 -12.29 -9.72
N LEU A 311 7.19 -11.38 -8.90
CA LEU A 311 6.56 -11.70 -7.62
C LEU A 311 5.09 -11.32 -7.74
N VAL A 312 4.23 -12.33 -7.64
CA VAL A 312 2.78 -12.16 -7.61
C VAL A 312 2.35 -12.35 -6.16
N PHE A 313 1.71 -11.34 -5.60
CA PHE A 313 1.01 -11.49 -4.32
C PHE A 313 -0.47 -11.66 -4.58
N ASN A 314 -1.01 -12.73 -4.01
CA ASN A 314 -2.44 -13.01 -3.90
C ASN A 314 -2.64 -13.26 -2.40
N ILE A 315 -3.12 -12.24 -1.69
CA ILE A 315 -3.46 -12.34 -0.26
C ILE A 315 -4.92 -12.69 -0.21
#